data_AF-A0A960X6X8-F1
#
_entry.id   AF-A0A960X6X8-F1
#
_cell.length_a   1.000
_cell.length_b   1.000
_cell.length_c   1.000
_cell.angle_alpha   90.00
_cell.angle_beta   90.00
_cell.angle_gamma   90.00
#
_symmetry.space_group_name_H-M   'P 1'
#
loop_
_entity.id
_entity.type
_entity.pdbx_description
1 polymer ?
#
loop_
_entity_poly.entity_id
_entity_poly.type
_entity_poly.pdbx_seq_one_letter_code
_entity_poly.pdbx_strand_id
1 'polypeptide(L)'
;MDERYPVILSTGTNPGNELLIGAGAYFINSPTAPQYSNQVINIDQLSEPTILGYIVGGIMSTVLNTSSQADSTASPYVFAVTLNPR
;
A
#
# COMPACT_ATOMS: atom_id res chain seq x y z
N MET A 1 15.96 -3.45 -6.14
CA MET A 1 15.37 -2.70 -5.01
C MET A 1 14.84 -3.73 -4.05
N ASP A 2 14.98 -3.50 -2.75
CA ASP A 2 14.45 -4.44 -1.75
C ASP A 2 13.03 -3.97 -1.42
N GLU A 3 12.05 -4.82 -1.65
CA GLU A 3 10.65 -4.52 -1.35
C GLU A 3 10.41 -4.67 0.16
N ARG A 4 9.77 -3.66 0.76
CA ARG A 4 9.40 -3.69 2.17
C ARG A 4 7.93 -3.34 2.30
N TYR A 5 7.19 -4.23 2.93
CA TYR A 5 5.77 -4.05 3.24
C TYR A 5 5.61 -3.90 4.75
N PRO A 6 4.73 -3.00 5.22
CA PRO A 6 4.45 -2.89 6.64
C PRO A 6 3.70 -4.13 7.13
N VAL A 7 4.20 -4.73 8.21
CA VAL A 7 3.46 -5.75 8.96
C VAL A 7 2.57 -5.03 9.97
N ILE A 8 1.26 -5.16 9.82
CA ILE A 8 0.28 -4.61 10.76
C ILE A 8 -0.49 -5.78 11.36
N LEU A 9 -0.48 -5.89 12.69
CA LEU A 9 -1.22 -6.93 13.39
C LEU A 9 -2.62 -6.44 13.73
N SER A 10 -3.63 -7.29 13.52
CA SER A 10 -5.00 -7.01 13.90
C SER A 10 -5.13 -6.88 15.40
N THR A 11 -5.86 -5.85 15.84
CA THR A 11 -6.35 -5.70 17.22
C THR A 11 -7.85 -5.99 17.34
N GLY A 12 -8.53 -6.24 16.21
CA GLY A 12 -9.96 -6.51 16.13
C GLY A 12 -10.24 -8.00 16.00
N THR A 13 -10.87 -8.43 14.91
CA THR A 13 -11.06 -9.86 14.61
C THR A 13 -9.71 -10.56 14.53
N ASN A 14 -9.60 -11.78 15.09
CA ASN A 14 -8.37 -12.58 15.17
C ASN A 14 -7.12 -11.77 15.63
N PRO A 15 -7.10 -11.26 16.87
CA PRO A 15 -5.99 -10.45 17.37
C PRO A 15 -4.64 -11.13 17.23
N GLY A 16 -3.63 -10.38 16.79
CA GLY A 16 -2.27 -10.88 16.57
C GLY A 16 -2.03 -11.47 15.18
N ASN A 17 -3.06 -11.72 14.37
CA ASN A 17 -2.88 -12.08 12.96
C ASN A 17 -2.39 -10.86 12.17
N GLU A 18 -1.51 -11.10 11.19
CA GLU A 18 -1.13 -10.08 10.21
C GLU A 18 -2.31 -9.72 9.31
N LEU A 19 -2.50 -8.42 9.07
CA LEU A 19 -3.52 -7.91 8.17
C LEU A 19 -3.09 -8.08 6.72
N LEU A 20 -3.91 -8.79 5.96
CA LEU A 20 -3.86 -8.86 4.51
C LEU A 20 -4.53 -7.61 3.94
N ILE A 21 -3.79 -6.83 3.16
CA ILE A 21 -4.20 -5.50 2.68
C ILE A 21 -3.94 -5.35 1.17
N GLY A 22 -4.60 -4.37 0.56
CA GLY A 22 -4.33 -3.95 -0.83
C GLY A 22 -5.34 -4.46 -1.87
N ALA A 23 -6.18 -5.44 -1.53
CA ALA A 23 -7.26 -5.88 -2.42
C ALA A 23 -8.25 -4.75 -2.67
N GLY A 24 -8.37 -4.31 -3.94
CA GLY A 24 -9.24 -3.19 -4.32
C GLY A 24 -8.75 -1.81 -3.87
N ALA A 25 -7.49 -1.69 -3.43
CA ALA A 25 -6.90 -0.39 -3.11
C ALA A 25 -6.58 0.42 -4.39
N TYR A 26 -6.45 1.73 -4.23
CA TYR A 26 -6.13 2.65 -5.32
C TYR A 26 -4.78 3.33 -5.07
N PHE A 27 -4.00 3.50 -6.13
CA PHE A 27 -2.75 4.26 -6.07
C PHE A 27 -2.95 5.67 -6.60
N ILE A 28 -2.60 6.66 -5.78
CA ILE A 28 -2.62 8.08 -6.13
C ILE A 28 -1.19 8.54 -6.31
N ASN A 29 -0.83 8.92 -7.55
CA ASN A 29 0.48 9.47 -7.86
C ASN A 29 0.76 10.75 -7.07
N SER A 30 2.00 10.90 -6.61
CA SER A 30 2.48 12.18 -6.10
C SER A 30 2.72 13.14 -7.27
N PRO A 31 2.13 14.35 -7.27
CA PRO A 31 2.33 15.32 -8.35
C PRO A 31 3.76 15.87 -8.40
N THR A 32 4.55 15.66 -7.35
CA THR A 32 5.96 16.07 -7.27
C THR A 32 6.93 14.98 -7.72
N ALA A 33 6.46 13.74 -7.92
CA ALA A 33 7.30 12.67 -8.43
C ALA A 33 7.64 12.94 -9.90
N PRO A 34 8.89 12.72 -10.34
CA PRO A 34 9.26 12.74 -11.74
C PRO A 34 8.37 11.83 -12.57
N GLN A 35 7.69 12.40 -13.57
CA GLN A 35 6.73 11.68 -14.39
C GLN A 35 6.70 12.23 -15.81
N TYR A 36 6.35 11.35 -16.75
CA TYR A 36 6.06 11.72 -18.13
C TYR A 36 4.70 12.43 -18.21
N SER A 37 4.39 13.02 -19.37
CA SER A 37 3.11 13.72 -19.61
C SER A 37 1.87 12.81 -19.45
N ASN A 38 2.06 11.49 -19.54
CA ASN A 38 1.02 10.48 -19.32
C ASN A 38 0.98 9.95 -17.88
N GLN A 39 1.65 10.61 -16.93
CA GLN A 39 1.68 10.26 -15.51
C GLN A 39 2.39 8.93 -15.19
N VAL A 40 3.12 8.35 -16.15
CA VAL A 40 4.04 7.25 -15.86
C VAL A 40 5.25 7.81 -15.12
N ILE A 41 5.62 7.18 -14.01
CA ILE A 41 6.77 7.59 -13.19
C ILE A 41 8.06 7.38 -13.98
N ASN A 42 8.89 8.42 -14.05
CA ASN A 42 10.20 8.36 -14.70
C ASN A 42 11.28 7.97 -13.67
N ILE A 43 11.59 6.68 -13.61
CA ILE A 43 12.53 6.13 -12.63
C ILE A 43 13.96 6.64 -12.86
N ASP A 44 14.34 6.95 -14.09
CA ASP A 44 15.71 7.41 -14.43
C ASP A 44 16.04 8.79 -13.84
N GLN A 45 15.01 9.55 -13.41
CA GLN A 45 15.18 10.86 -12.78
C GLN A 45 15.21 10.79 -11.24
N LEU A 46 15.17 9.59 -10.66
CA LEU A 46 15.16 9.39 -9.21
C LEU A 46 16.58 9.09 -8.71
N SER A 47 17.21 10.08 -8.06
CA SER A 47 18.54 9.93 -7.45
C SER A 47 18.51 9.82 -5.93
N GLU A 48 17.38 10.15 -5.29
CA GLU A 48 17.21 10.15 -3.84
C GLU A 48 15.94 9.38 -3.45
N PRO A 49 15.82 8.91 -2.19
CA PRO A 49 14.57 8.39 -1.64
C PRO A 49 13.38 9.31 -1.94
N THR A 50 12.44 8.84 -2.75
CA THR A 50 11.34 9.68 -3.26
C THR A 50 10.00 9.02 -3.03
N ILE A 51 9.03 9.79 -2.53
CA ILE A 51 7.63 9.35 -2.42
C ILE A 51 7.01 9.40 -3.82
N LEU A 52 6.67 8.22 -4.34
CA LEU A 52 6.03 8.05 -5.64
C LEU A 52 4.53 8.36 -5.58
N GLY A 53 3.91 8.16 -4.42
CA GLY A 53 2.48 8.33 -4.23
C GLY A 53 1.98 7.59 -3.00
N TYR A 54 0.66 7.40 -2.97
CA TYR A 54 -0.03 6.82 -1.82
C TYR A 54 -1.00 5.72 -2.27
N ILE A 55 -0.99 4.59 -1.57
CA ILE A 55 -2.02 3.56 -1.68
C ILE A 55 -3.10 3.85 -0.64
N VAL A 56 -4.34 3.97 -1.08
CA VAL A 56 -5.50 4.29 -0.24
C VAL A 56 -6.64 3.30 -0.44
N GLY A 57 -7.42 3.08 0.62
CA GLY A 57 -8.62 2.26 0.59
C GLY A 57 -8.33 0.77 0.40
N GLY A 58 -9.26 0.07 -0.24
CA GLY A 58 -9.25 -1.38 -0.35
C GLY A 58 -9.78 -2.09 0.88
N ILE A 59 -9.71 -3.42 0.85
CA ILE A 59 -10.16 -4.31 1.93
C ILE A 59 -8.95 -4.71 2.78
N MET A 60 -9.15 -4.80 4.09
CA MET A 60 -8.26 -5.50 5.00
C MET A 60 -8.92 -6.77 5.53
N SER A 61 -8.15 -7.84 5.72
CA SER A 61 -8.63 -9.11 6.26
C SER A 61 -7.57 -9.78 7.14
N THR A 62 -8.01 -10.64 8.06
CA THR A 62 -7.11 -11.46 8.91
C THR A 62 -6.99 -12.90 8.44
N VAL A 63 -7.68 -13.27 7.36
CA VAL A 63 -7.70 -14.61 6.77
C VAL A 63 -7.75 -14.51 5.24
N LEU A 64 -7.20 -15.49 4.54
CA LEU A 64 -7.16 -15.46 3.06
C LEU A 64 -8.54 -15.64 2.42
N ASN A 65 -9.37 -16.51 3.02
CA ASN A 65 -10.71 -16.81 2.54
C ASN A 65 -11.71 -16.45 3.64
N THR A 66 -12.59 -15.51 3.36
CA THR A 66 -13.61 -15.08 4.32
C THR A 66 -14.72 -16.13 4.42
N SER A 67 -15.15 -16.37 5.65
CA SER A 67 -16.23 -17.28 6.03
C SER A 67 -17.32 -16.57 6.83
N SER A 68 -16.97 -15.42 7.42
CA SER A 68 -17.87 -14.56 8.18
C SER A 68 -17.74 -13.09 7.74
N GLN A 69 -18.77 -12.28 8.02
CA GLN A 69 -18.72 -10.83 7.77
C GLN A 69 -17.64 -10.11 8.59
N ALA A 70 -17.21 -10.69 9.71
CA ALA A 70 -16.20 -10.09 10.58
C ALA A 70 -14.77 -10.32 10.07
N ASP A 71 -14.59 -11.17 9.06
CA ASP A 71 -13.27 -11.58 8.56
C ASP A 71 -12.60 -10.49 7.72
N SER A 72 -13.38 -9.54 7.19
CA SER A 72 -12.88 -8.44 6.36
C SER A 72 -13.62 -7.14 6.62
N THR A 73 -12.93 -6.02 6.44
CA THR A 73 -13.51 -4.67 6.52
C THR A 73 -12.75 -3.72 5.60
N ALA A 74 -13.24 -2.50 5.42
CA ALA A 74 -12.50 -1.47 4.69
C ALA A 74 -11.17 -1.15 5.41
N SER A 75 -10.08 -1.05 4.65
CA SER A 75 -8.79 -0.64 5.17
C SER A 75 -8.83 0.84 5.58
N PRO A 76 -8.52 1.18 6.84
CA PRO A 76 -8.41 2.56 7.29
C PRO A 76 -7.03 3.18 7.01
N TYR A 77 -6.11 2.43 6.43
CA TYR A 77 -4.71 2.83 6.28
C TYR A 77 -4.44 3.54 4.96
N VAL A 78 -3.51 4.50 5.01
CA VAL A 78 -2.90 5.15 3.85
C VAL A 78 -1.42 4.81 3.86
N PHE A 79 -0.91 4.23 2.77
CA PHE A 79 0.48 3.82 2.66
C PHE A 79 1.25 4.75 1.73
N ALA A 80 2.31 5.37 2.23
CA ALA A 80 3.25 6.07 1.36
C ALA A 80 4.15 5.05 0.63
N VAL A 81 4.27 5.20 -0.69
CA VAL A 81 5.15 4.37 -1.52
C VAL A 81 6.44 5.14 -1.78
N THR A 82 7.54 4.68 -1.22
CA THR A 82 8.87 5.30 -1.38
C THR A 82 9.76 4.42 -2.22
N LEU A 83 10.38 5.00 -3.26
CA LEU A 83 11.45 4.36 -4.01
C LEU A 83 12.80 4.79 -3.43
N ASN A 84 13.65 3.82 -3.11
CA ASN A 84 15.05 4.05 -2.74
C ASN A 84 15.93 3.63 -3.93
N PRO A 85 16.54 4.57 -4.67
CA PRO A 85 17.50 4.26 -5.73
C PRO A 85 18.70 3.48 -5.15
N ARG A 86 19.26 2.56 -5.94
CA ARG A 86 20.47 1.81 -5.56
C ARG A 86 21.71 2.53 -6.04
#